data_AF-A0A256YPG0-F1
#
_entry.id   AF-A0A256YPG0-F1
#
_cell.length_a   1.000
_cell.length_b   1.000
_cell.length_c   1.000
_cell.angle_alpha   90.00
_cell.angle_beta   90.00
_cell.angle_gamma   90.00
#
_symmetry.space_group_name_H-M   'P 1'
#
loop_
_entity.id
_entity.type
_entity.pdbx_description
1 polymer ?
#
loop_
_entity_poly.entity_id
_entity_poly.type
_entity_poly.pdbx_seq_one_letter_code
_entity_poly.pdbx_strand_id
1 'polypeptide(L)'
;MKLLKRKLRKEEKKLILLILISSVFSILLILVSYLYLSFLPRISFLIYFLAVFLLASPIIIWRYTQYIKKKQIEENFPAFLRDFVEAVRGGLTIPEAIKYVSKNDYKALSPYVKKMSAQLEWGIPLDQVFTNFMKEVNSKLIARIISSVIETHKFGGKLVETFESLSKAALEIERLRLERKMFLQGQMITGYLIFFVFLGIVVGLEKFLIPSLTQGGFPGQGNLELVASEFKILFRNLILIQAGFAGLMVGKMSEGAIIAGIKHSLIMITIGMLVIFLAL
;
A
#
# COMPACT_ATOMS: atom_id res chain seq x y z
N MET A 1 -13.51 -27.45 0.50
CA MET A 1 -12.58 -27.02 1.57
C MET A 1 -11.10 -27.39 1.34
N LYS A 2 -10.76 -28.59 0.83
CA LYS A 2 -9.37 -29.00 0.50
C LYS A 2 -8.69 -28.14 -0.58
N LEU A 3 -9.43 -27.64 -1.58
CA LEU A 3 -8.86 -26.85 -2.68
C LEU A 3 -8.42 -25.43 -2.25
N LEU A 4 -9.14 -24.77 -1.34
CA LEU A 4 -8.75 -23.46 -0.79
C LEU A 4 -7.50 -23.55 0.09
N LYS A 5 -7.40 -24.57 0.96
CA LYS A 5 -6.19 -24.83 1.76
C LYS A 5 -4.97 -25.14 0.90
N ARG A 6 -5.15 -25.80 -0.25
CA ARG A 6 -4.06 -26.12 -1.20
C ARG A 6 -3.57 -24.89 -1.98
N LYS A 7 -4.46 -23.93 -2.25
CA LYS A 7 -4.12 -22.65 -2.92
C LYS A 7 -3.40 -21.69 -1.96
N LEU A 8 -3.88 -21.57 -0.71
CA LEU A 8 -3.22 -20.80 0.35
C LEU A 8 -1.80 -21.32 0.64
N ARG A 9 -1.63 -22.64 0.76
CA ARG A 9 -0.32 -23.28 1.00
C ARG A 9 0.65 -23.15 -0.19
N LYS A 10 0.17 -22.92 -1.42
CA LYS A 10 1.01 -22.66 -2.60
C LYS A 10 1.50 -21.22 -2.66
N GLU A 11 0.62 -20.26 -2.34
CA GLU A 11 0.97 -18.83 -2.26
C GLU A 11 2.00 -18.59 -1.14
N GLU A 12 1.80 -19.19 0.05
CA GLU A 12 2.74 -19.13 1.17
C GLU A 12 4.11 -19.73 0.82
N LYS A 13 4.15 -20.90 0.15
CA LYS A 13 5.41 -21.51 -0.29
C LYS A 13 6.13 -20.66 -1.33
N LYS A 14 5.41 -20.04 -2.27
CA LYS A 14 5.98 -19.14 -3.28
C LYS A 14 6.57 -17.88 -2.63
N LEU A 15 5.93 -17.37 -1.58
CA LEU A 15 6.44 -16.24 -0.79
C LEU A 15 7.69 -16.59 -0.01
N ILE A 16 7.69 -17.72 0.69
CA ILE A 16 8.87 -18.20 1.43
C ILE A 16 10.04 -18.39 0.47
N LEU A 17 9.80 -18.99 -0.70
CA LEU A 17 10.82 -19.15 -1.75
C LEU A 17 11.35 -17.81 -2.27
N LEU A 18 10.46 -16.84 -2.54
CA LEU A 18 10.84 -15.49 -2.98
C LEU A 18 11.67 -14.74 -1.92
N ILE A 19 11.31 -14.87 -0.64
CA ILE A 19 12.04 -14.28 0.49
C ILE A 19 13.44 -14.91 0.61
N LEU A 20 13.54 -16.23 0.41
CA LEU A 20 14.80 -16.96 0.47
C LEU A 20 15.74 -16.58 -0.68
N ILE A 21 15.20 -16.43 -1.89
CA ILE A 21 15.98 -15.99 -3.06
C ILE A 21 16.43 -14.54 -2.88
N SER A 22 15.55 -13.65 -2.43
CA SER A 22 15.91 -12.24 -2.21
C SER A 22 16.92 -12.09 -1.08
N SER A 23 16.83 -12.90 -0.01
CA SER A 23 17.79 -12.84 1.10
C SER A 23 19.16 -13.31 0.67
N VAL A 24 19.26 -14.42 -0.07
CA VAL A 24 20.53 -14.93 -0.61
C VAL A 24 21.16 -13.90 -1.56
N PHE A 25 20.36 -13.30 -2.45
CA PHE A 25 20.85 -12.29 -3.38
C PHE A 25 21.32 -11.00 -2.70
N SER A 26 20.61 -10.54 -1.67
CA SER A 26 21.03 -9.38 -0.87
C SER A 26 22.30 -9.65 -0.07
N ILE A 27 22.42 -10.85 0.53
CA ILE A 27 23.66 -11.25 1.24
C ILE A 27 24.83 -11.27 0.26
N LEU A 28 24.62 -11.80 -0.95
CA LEU A 28 25.66 -11.85 -1.98
C LEU A 28 26.08 -10.45 -2.45
N LEU A 29 25.13 -9.53 -2.63
CA LEU A 29 25.42 -8.12 -2.96
C LEU A 29 26.22 -7.41 -1.86
N ILE A 30 25.86 -7.63 -0.58
CA ILE A 30 26.58 -7.07 0.57
C ILE A 30 28.01 -7.61 0.60
N LEU A 31 28.19 -8.91 0.36
CA LEU A 31 29.49 -9.60 0.41
C LEU A 31 30.41 -9.15 -0.75
N VAL A 32 29.86 -9.03 -1.96
CA VAL A 32 30.59 -8.49 -3.12
C VAL A 32 30.96 -7.02 -2.92
N SER A 33 30.04 -6.21 -2.38
CA SER A 33 30.31 -4.80 -2.05
C SER A 33 31.45 -4.67 -1.03
N TYR A 34 31.44 -5.51 0.01
CA TYR A 34 32.45 -5.50 1.06
C TYR A 34 33.84 -5.93 0.54
N LEU A 35 33.91 -6.95 -0.30
CA LEU A 35 35.18 -7.48 -0.83
C LEU A 35 35.81 -6.60 -1.91
N TYR A 36 35.02 -6.10 -2.87
CA TYR A 36 35.55 -5.46 -4.09
C TYR A 36 35.40 -3.94 -4.11
N LEU A 37 34.46 -3.37 -3.36
CA LEU A 37 34.06 -1.96 -3.45
C LEU A 37 34.31 -1.15 -2.17
N SER A 38 35.03 -1.72 -1.20
CA SER A 38 35.46 -1.03 0.02
C SER A 38 36.29 0.23 -0.27
N PHE A 39 37.00 0.27 -1.40
CA PHE A 39 37.78 1.43 -1.86
C PHE A 39 36.95 2.57 -2.46
N LEU A 40 35.69 2.34 -2.83
CA LEU A 40 34.80 3.37 -3.41
C LEU A 40 33.57 3.58 -2.50
N PRO A 41 33.69 4.40 -1.44
CA PRO A 41 32.66 4.54 -0.40
C PRO A 41 31.32 5.07 -0.92
N ARG A 42 31.30 5.76 -2.07
CA ARG A 42 30.05 6.21 -2.71
C ARG A 42 29.26 5.06 -3.32
N ILE A 43 29.94 4.11 -3.99
CA ILE A 43 29.28 3.03 -4.72
C ILE A 43 28.86 1.90 -3.77
N SER A 44 29.69 1.60 -2.77
CA SER A 44 29.36 0.59 -1.75
C SER A 44 28.09 0.93 -0.98
N PHE A 45 27.87 2.22 -0.66
CA PHE A 45 26.65 2.68 -0.01
C PHE A 45 25.39 2.45 -0.86
N LEU A 46 25.43 2.75 -2.16
CA LEU A 46 24.30 2.48 -3.08
C LEU A 46 23.93 0.99 -3.08
N ILE A 47 24.94 0.13 -3.07
CA ILE A 47 24.75 -1.33 -3.10
C ILE A 47 24.16 -1.83 -1.78
N TYR A 48 24.60 -1.32 -0.63
CA TYR A 48 24.01 -1.67 0.66
C TYR A 48 22.54 -1.25 0.77
N PHE A 49 22.19 -0.06 0.29
CA PHE A 49 20.80 0.37 0.23
C PHE A 49 19.96 -0.54 -0.67
N LEU A 50 20.47 -0.86 -1.87
CA LEU A 50 19.81 -1.75 -2.82
C LEU A 50 19.59 -3.14 -2.22
N ALA A 51 20.57 -3.66 -1.48
CA ALA A 51 20.49 -4.95 -0.81
C ALA A 51 19.42 -4.98 0.31
N VAL A 52 19.36 -3.95 1.15
CA VAL A 52 18.30 -3.83 2.18
C VAL A 52 16.92 -3.73 1.53
N PHE A 53 16.82 -3.01 0.41
CA PHE A 53 15.57 -2.92 -0.32
C PHE A 53 15.12 -4.25 -0.95
N LEU A 54 16.04 -4.98 -1.59
CA LEU A 54 15.78 -6.30 -2.16
C LEU A 54 15.28 -7.30 -1.10
N LEU A 55 15.82 -7.24 0.11
CA LEU A 55 15.36 -8.03 1.26
C LEU A 55 13.90 -7.73 1.65
N ALA A 56 13.52 -6.44 1.65
CA ALA A 56 12.18 -6.02 2.05
C ALA A 56 11.13 -6.23 0.93
N SER A 57 11.54 -6.19 -0.34
CA SER A 57 10.67 -6.17 -1.52
C SER A 57 9.58 -7.27 -1.56
N PRO A 58 9.87 -8.56 -1.30
CA PRO A 58 8.86 -9.61 -1.40
C PRO A 58 7.72 -9.47 -0.38
N ILE A 59 8.05 -9.06 0.85
CA ILE A 59 7.06 -8.82 1.92
C ILE A 59 6.13 -7.67 1.54
N ILE A 60 6.71 -6.61 0.96
CA ILE A 60 6.00 -5.40 0.57
C ILE A 60 5.03 -5.72 -0.57
N ILE A 61 5.51 -6.37 -1.63
CA ILE A 61 4.70 -6.74 -2.80
C ILE A 61 3.53 -7.63 -2.39
N TRP A 62 3.77 -8.59 -1.50
CA TRP A 62 2.71 -9.48 -1.04
C TRP A 62 1.63 -8.73 -0.26
N ARG A 63 2.02 -7.95 0.75
CA ARG A 63 1.06 -7.15 1.54
C ARG A 63 0.32 -6.14 0.68
N TYR A 64 0.99 -5.53 -0.29
CA TYR A 64 0.39 -4.58 -1.23
C TYR A 64 -0.66 -5.26 -2.12
N THR A 65 -0.38 -6.47 -2.60
CA THR A 65 -1.33 -7.23 -3.43
C THR A 65 -2.59 -7.61 -2.64
N GLN A 66 -2.44 -8.03 -1.38
CA GLN A 66 -3.57 -8.30 -0.49
C GLN A 66 -4.41 -7.04 -0.24
N TYR A 67 -3.74 -5.90 -0.04
CA TYR A 67 -4.40 -4.60 0.14
C TYR A 67 -5.21 -4.21 -1.10
N ILE A 68 -4.62 -4.27 -2.31
CA ILE A 68 -5.32 -3.95 -3.56
C ILE A 68 -6.52 -4.85 -3.76
N LYS A 69 -6.36 -6.16 -3.59
CA LYS A 69 -7.46 -7.10 -3.79
C LYS A 69 -8.63 -6.81 -2.87
N LYS A 70 -8.36 -6.56 -1.58
CA LYS A 70 -9.39 -6.18 -0.61
C LYS A 70 -10.08 -4.87 -1.00
N LYS A 71 -9.30 -3.86 -1.40
CA LYS A 71 -9.80 -2.56 -1.84
C LYS A 71 -10.74 -2.70 -3.05
N GLN A 72 -10.34 -3.48 -4.06
CA GLN A 72 -11.18 -3.76 -5.22
C GLN A 72 -12.49 -4.44 -4.83
N ILE A 73 -12.48 -5.38 -3.88
CA ILE A 73 -13.71 -5.99 -3.39
C ILE A 73 -14.62 -4.95 -2.73
N GLU A 74 -14.07 -4.07 -1.88
CA GLU A 74 -14.83 -3.01 -1.22
C GLU A 74 -15.39 -1.95 -2.16
N GLU A 75 -14.70 -1.65 -3.27
CA GLU A 75 -15.15 -0.71 -4.30
C GLU A 75 -16.30 -1.27 -5.15
N ASN A 76 -16.34 -2.59 -5.39
CA ASN A 76 -17.42 -3.22 -6.16
C ASN A 76 -18.62 -3.64 -5.29
N PHE A 77 -18.49 -3.60 -3.96
CA PHE A 77 -19.54 -4.02 -3.03
C PHE A 77 -20.83 -3.16 -3.08
N PRO A 78 -20.77 -1.82 -3.19
CA PRO A 78 -21.98 -1.01 -3.32
C PRO A 78 -22.82 -1.34 -4.55
N ALA A 79 -22.18 -1.66 -5.69
CA ALA A 79 -22.87 -2.07 -6.91
C ALA A 79 -23.62 -3.41 -6.69
N PHE A 80 -22.95 -4.40 -6.12
CA PHE A 80 -23.60 -5.66 -5.72
C PHE A 80 -24.78 -5.43 -4.78
N LEU A 81 -24.61 -4.59 -3.75
CA LEU A 81 -25.66 -4.33 -2.77
C LEU A 81 -26.87 -3.68 -3.45
N ARG A 82 -26.67 -2.71 -4.32
CA ARG A 82 -27.74 -2.04 -5.07
C ARG A 82 -28.56 -3.01 -5.90
N ASP A 83 -27.90 -3.82 -6.74
CA ASP A 83 -28.57 -4.81 -7.59
C ASP A 83 -29.35 -5.83 -6.74
N PHE A 84 -28.78 -6.24 -5.60
CA PHE A 84 -29.43 -7.16 -4.67
C PHE A 84 -30.70 -6.54 -4.06
N VAL A 85 -30.65 -5.26 -3.69
CA VAL A 85 -31.80 -4.53 -3.17
C VAL A 85 -32.88 -4.36 -4.22
N GLU A 86 -32.51 -4.03 -5.44
CA GLU A 86 -33.44 -3.92 -6.57
C GLU A 86 -34.12 -5.26 -6.87
N ALA A 87 -33.38 -6.37 -6.83
CA ALA A 87 -33.92 -7.71 -6.99
C ALA A 87 -34.95 -8.06 -5.90
N VAL A 88 -34.64 -7.77 -4.63
CA VAL A 88 -35.57 -7.99 -3.51
C VAL A 88 -36.81 -7.10 -3.62
N ARG A 89 -36.66 -5.85 -4.06
CA ARG A 89 -37.79 -4.93 -4.35
C ARG A 89 -38.68 -5.43 -5.47
N GLY A 90 -38.09 -6.10 -6.46
CA GLY A 90 -38.82 -6.76 -7.55
C GLY A 90 -39.64 -7.98 -7.12
N GLY A 91 -39.64 -8.32 -5.82
CA GLY A 91 -40.41 -9.42 -5.26
C GLY A 91 -39.65 -10.74 -5.17
N LEU A 92 -38.36 -10.78 -5.54
CA LEU A 92 -37.54 -11.98 -5.37
C LEU A 92 -37.25 -12.23 -3.89
N THR A 93 -37.32 -13.50 -3.49
CA THR A 93 -36.85 -13.91 -2.16
C THR A 93 -35.34 -13.68 -2.04
N ILE A 94 -34.78 -13.54 -0.84
CA ILE A 94 -33.33 -13.31 -0.66
C ILE A 94 -32.46 -14.37 -1.38
N PRO A 95 -32.77 -15.67 -1.31
CA PRO A 95 -32.02 -16.67 -2.06
C PRO A 95 -32.10 -16.49 -3.58
N GLU A 96 -33.28 -16.15 -4.10
CA GLU A 96 -33.49 -15.88 -5.52
C GLU A 96 -32.79 -14.60 -5.98
N ALA A 97 -32.81 -13.56 -5.16
CA ALA A 97 -32.12 -12.30 -5.41
C ALA A 97 -30.60 -12.51 -5.49
N ILE A 98 -30.01 -13.27 -4.55
CA ILE A 98 -28.58 -13.63 -4.60
C ILE A 98 -28.26 -14.44 -5.86
N LYS A 99 -29.13 -15.38 -6.23
CA LYS A 99 -28.97 -16.16 -7.46
C LYS A 99 -29.06 -15.27 -8.72
N TYR A 100 -29.99 -14.33 -8.75
CA TYR A 100 -30.17 -13.38 -9.85
C TYR A 100 -28.92 -12.50 -10.03
N VAL A 101 -28.46 -11.84 -8.97
CA VAL A 101 -27.30 -10.93 -9.03
C VAL A 101 -25.98 -11.66 -9.22
N SER A 102 -25.90 -12.95 -8.89
CA SER A 102 -24.67 -13.74 -9.13
C SER A 102 -24.28 -13.88 -10.60
N LYS A 103 -25.21 -13.56 -11.52
CA LYS A 103 -24.99 -13.53 -12.96
C LYS A 103 -24.27 -12.26 -13.42
N ASN A 104 -24.33 -11.18 -12.63
CA ASN A 104 -23.69 -9.91 -12.94
C ASN A 104 -22.17 -9.96 -12.69
N ASP A 105 -21.43 -9.00 -13.26
CA ASP A 105 -19.99 -8.86 -13.05
C ASP A 105 -19.64 -7.74 -12.06
N TYR A 106 -19.14 -8.13 -10.89
CA TYR A 106 -18.59 -7.29 -9.83
C TYR A 106 -17.07 -7.40 -9.71
N LYS A 107 -16.37 -7.76 -10.80
CA LYS A 107 -14.91 -7.88 -10.88
C LYS A 107 -14.33 -8.78 -9.76
N ALA A 108 -13.58 -8.19 -8.83
CA ALA A 108 -12.94 -8.90 -7.73
C ALA A 108 -13.93 -9.55 -6.75
N LEU A 109 -15.18 -9.07 -6.71
CA LEU A 109 -16.24 -9.56 -5.83
C LEU A 109 -17.05 -10.73 -6.47
N SER A 110 -17.08 -10.84 -7.80
CA SER A 110 -17.87 -11.86 -8.53
C SER A 110 -17.68 -13.31 -8.04
N PRO A 111 -16.45 -13.79 -7.74
CA PRO A 111 -16.26 -15.15 -7.26
C PRO A 111 -16.93 -15.42 -5.90
N TYR A 112 -17.01 -14.41 -5.05
CA TYR A 112 -17.61 -14.51 -3.72
C TYR A 112 -19.15 -14.52 -3.82
N VAL A 113 -19.72 -13.72 -4.72
CA VAL A 113 -21.17 -13.69 -4.97
C VAL A 113 -21.65 -14.99 -5.60
N LYS A 114 -20.94 -15.50 -6.62
CA LYS A 114 -21.23 -16.81 -7.22
C LYS A 114 -21.17 -17.94 -6.20
N LYS A 115 -20.23 -17.85 -5.26
CA LYS A 115 -20.12 -18.82 -4.18
C LYS A 115 -21.28 -18.74 -3.19
N MET A 116 -21.78 -17.54 -2.86
CA MET A 116 -22.99 -17.41 -2.04
C MET A 116 -24.18 -18.08 -2.73
N SER A 117 -24.38 -17.84 -4.04
CA SER A 117 -25.43 -18.51 -4.81
C SER A 117 -25.30 -20.04 -4.76
N ALA A 118 -24.09 -20.58 -5.00
CA ALA A 118 -23.86 -22.03 -4.95
C ALA A 118 -24.12 -22.62 -3.54
N GLN A 119 -23.78 -21.89 -2.47
CA GLN A 119 -24.05 -22.33 -1.11
C GLN A 119 -25.56 -22.39 -0.81
N LEU A 120 -26.32 -21.40 -1.29
CA LEU A 120 -27.78 -21.37 -1.15
C LEU A 120 -28.45 -22.48 -1.97
N GLU A 121 -27.98 -22.74 -3.19
CA GLU A 121 -28.45 -23.86 -4.02
C GLU A 121 -28.19 -25.22 -3.37
N TRP A 122 -27.16 -25.33 -2.53
CA TRP A 122 -26.87 -26.54 -1.75
C TRP A 122 -27.63 -26.60 -0.41
N GLY A 123 -28.60 -25.70 -0.19
CA GLY A 123 -29.45 -25.70 1.01
C GLY A 123 -28.75 -25.21 2.28
N ILE A 124 -27.61 -24.51 2.16
CA ILE A 124 -26.94 -23.93 3.33
C ILE A 124 -27.77 -22.74 3.84
N PRO A 125 -28.04 -22.63 5.16
CA PRO A 125 -28.82 -21.53 5.71
C PRO A 125 -28.22 -20.15 5.40
N LEU A 126 -29.07 -19.18 5.06
CA LEU A 126 -28.68 -17.83 4.64
C LEU A 126 -27.69 -17.16 5.62
N ASP A 127 -27.94 -17.27 6.92
CA ASP A 127 -27.08 -16.69 7.96
C ASP A 127 -25.66 -17.27 7.91
N GLN A 128 -25.53 -18.57 7.62
CA GLN A 128 -24.23 -19.23 7.45
C GLN A 128 -23.55 -18.80 6.15
N VAL A 129 -24.31 -18.62 5.07
CA VAL A 129 -23.78 -18.12 3.78
C VAL A 129 -23.18 -16.73 3.95
N PHE A 130 -23.92 -15.81 4.58
CA PHE A 130 -23.40 -14.47 4.86
C PHE A 130 -22.21 -14.49 5.83
N THR A 131 -22.24 -15.34 6.85
CA THR A 131 -21.10 -15.51 7.78
C THR A 131 -19.84 -16.00 7.04
N ASN A 132 -20.00 -16.96 6.13
CA ASN A 132 -18.89 -17.47 5.31
C ASN A 132 -18.37 -16.39 4.36
N PHE A 133 -19.27 -15.64 3.72
CA PHE A 133 -18.91 -14.51 2.87
C PHE A 133 -18.09 -13.45 3.62
N MET A 134 -18.53 -13.03 4.82
CA MET A 134 -17.80 -12.07 5.65
C MET A 134 -16.39 -12.56 6.02
N LYS A 135 -16.27 -13.84 6.42
CA LYS A 135 -14.98 -14.47 6.76
C LYS A 135 -14.02 -14.51 5.57
N GLU A 136 -14.53 -14.77 4.36
CA GLU A 136 -13.72 -14.90 3.16
C GLU A 136 -13.30 -13.56 2.55
N VAL A 137 -14.16 -12.55 2.63
CA VAL A 137 -13.87 -11.19 2.15
C VAL A 137 -12.96 -10.44 3.13
N ASN A 138 -13.04 -10.74 4.43
CA ASN A 138 -12.20 -10.17 5.49
C ASN A 138 -12.15 -8.61 5.44
N SER A 139 -13.30 -7.99 5.22
CA SER A 139 -13.46 -6.53 5.27
C SER A 139 -14.37 -6.11 6.42
N LYS A 140 -13.89 -5.18 7.25
CA LYS A 140 -14.65 -4.62 8.36
C LYS A 140 -15.88 -3.85 7.88
N LEU A 141 -15.77 -3.16 6.74
CA LEU A 141 -16.90 -2.42 6.16
C LEU A 141 -18.00 -3.38 5.73
N ILE A 142 -17.65 -4.39 4.93
CA ILE A 142 -18.60 -5.34 4.39
C ILE A 142 -19.24 -6.15 5.51
N ALA A 143 -18.45 -6.58 6.50
CA ALA A 143 -18.97 -7.31 7.66
C ALA A 143 -20.02 -6.49 8.44
N ARG A 144 -19.77 -5.20 8.67
CA ARG A 144 -20.73 -4.34 9.37
C ARG A 144 -22.06 -4.23 8.61
N ILE A 145 -22.03 -4.06 7.29
CA ILE A 145 -23.24 -3.94 6.46
C ILE A 145 -24.02 -5.27 6.44
N ILE A 146 -23.33 -6.39 6.19
CA ILE A 146 -23.97 -7.70 6.11
C ILE A 146 -24.56 -8.14 7.46
N SER A 147 -23.88 -7.85 8.59
CA SER A 147 -24.44 -8.12 9.91
C SER A 147 -25.76 -7.39 10.16
N SER A 148 -25.85 -6.11 9.75
CA SER A 148 -27.12 -5.36 9.85
C SER A 148 -28.23 -5.97 8.99
N VAL A 149 -27.88 -6.55 7.83
CA VAL A 149 -28.84 -7.27 6.97
C VAL A 149 -29.35 -8.55 7.64
N ILE A 150 -28.46 -9.37 8.21
CA ILE A 150 -28.83 -10.60 8.93
C ILE A 150 -29.77 -10.26 10.09
N GLU A 151 -29.46 -9.22 10.85
CA GLU A 151 -30.26 -8.77 11.99
C GLU A 151 -31.66 -8.32 11.52
N THR A 152 -31.74 -7.52 10.46
CA THR A 152 -33.01 -7.06 9.89
C THR A 152 -33.87 -8.20 9.36
N HIS A 153 -33.25 -9.20 8.71
CA HIS A 153 -33.93 -10.41 8.24
C HIS A 153 -34.54 -11.22 9.38
N LYS A 154 -33.81 -11.36 10.49
CA LYS A 154 -34.24 -12.15 11.65
C LYS A 154 -35.43 -11.53 12.40
N PHE A 155 -35.59 -10.21 12.36
CA PHE A 155 -36.63 -9.48 13.09
C PHE A 155 -37.79 -8.98 12.22
N GLY A 156 -37.86 -9.36 10.93
CA GLY A 156 -39.02 -9.07 10.08
C GLY A 156 -39.26 -7.58 9.81
N GLY A 157 -38.22 -6.75 9.89
CA GLY A 157 -38.31 -5.32 9.64
C GLY A 157 -38.58 -4.99 8.16
N LYS A 158 -38.87 -3.72 7.87
CA LYS A 158 -39.03 -3.19 6.49
C LYS A 158 -37.70 -3.25 5.73
N LEU A 159 -37.34 -4.45 5.27
CA LEU A 159 -36.09 -4.76 4.56
C LEU A 159 -35.84 -3.75 3.43
N VAL A 160 -36.87 -3.41 2.65
CA VAL A 160 -36.77 -2.47 1.53
C VAL A 160 -36.33 -1.05 1.95
N GLU A 161 -36.85 -0.53 3.06
CA GLU A 161 -36.47 0.79 3.59
C GLU A 161 -35.08 0.76 4.23
N THR A 162 -34.77 -0.32 4.95
CA THR A 162 -33.43 -0.55 5.52
C THR A 162 -32.39 -0.66 4.42
N PHE A 163 -32.67 -1.41 3.36
CA PHE A 163 -31.80 -1.57 2.21
C PHE A 163 -31.63 -0.28 1.39
N GLU A 164 -32.67 0.55 1.26
CA GLU A 164 -32.52 1.87 0.63
C GLU A 164 -31.56 2.76 1.42
N SER A 165 -31.76 2.78 2.73
CA SER A 165 -30.95 3.55 3.66
C SER A 165 -29.50 3.07 3.65
N LEU A 166 -29.29 1.75 3.61
CA LEU A 166 -27.96 1.14 3.50
C LEU A 166 -27.32 1.40 2.13
N SER A 167 -28.10 1.41 1.05
CA SER A 167 -27.59 1.73 -0.29
C SER A 167 -27.17 3.20 -0.38
N LYS A 168 -28.02 4.12 0.10
CA LYS A 168 -27.67 5.55 0.20
C LYS A 168 -26.44 5.75 1.09
N ALA A 169 -26.36 5.06 2.23
CA ALA A 169 -25.19 5.10 3.09
C ALA A 169 -23.93 4.53 2.39
N ALA A 170 -24.05 3.44 1.62
CA ALA A 170 -22.94 2.87 0.88
C ALA A 170 -22.42 3.82 -0.20
N LEU A 171 -23.32 4.47 -0.95
CA LEU A 171 -22.99 5.49 -1.95
C LEU A 171 -22.33 6.71 -1.29
N GLU A 172 -22.85 7.16 -0.14
CA GLU A 172 -22.27 8.29 0.59
C GLU A 172 -20.88 7.94 1.14
N ILE A 173 -20.69 6.73 1.65
CA ILE A 173 -19.36 6.23 2.07
C ILE A 173 -18.41 6.17 0.87
N GLU A 174 -18.88 5.76 -0.30
CA GLU A 174 -18.08 5.76 -1.53
C GLU A 174 -17.68 7.19 -1.94
N ARG A 175 -18.62 8.13 -1.90
CA ARG A 175 -18.35 9.55 -2.15
C ARG A 175 -17.32 10.10 -1.18
N LEU A 176 -17.49 9.90 0.12
CA LEU A 176 -16.52 10.31 1.15
C LEU A 176 -15.15 9.65 0.94
N ARG A 177 -15.09 8.40 0.46
CA ARG A 177 -13.84 7.74 0.09
C ARG A 177 -13.16 8.41 -1.09
N LEU A 178 -13.92 8.81 -2.11
CA LEU A 178 -13.39 9.53 -3.28
C LEU A 178 -12.87 10.93 -2.89
N GLU A 179 -13.65 11.69 -2.11
CA GLU A 179 -13.23 13.00 -1.58
C GLU A 179 -11.94 12.87 -0.74
N ARG A 180 -11.91 11.88 0.16
CA ARG A 180 -10.71 11.57 0.93
C ARG A 180 -9.53 11.20 0.03
N LYS A 181 -9.72 10.40 -1.02
CA LYS A 181 -8.66 10.04 -1.96
C LYS A 181 -8.06 11.29 -2.63
N MET A 182 -8.90 12.21 -3.08
CA MET A 182 -8.46 13.48 -3.70
C MET A 182 -7.66 14.33 -2.71
N PHE A 183 -8.16 14.48 -1.47
CA PHE A 183 -7.46 15.19 -0.41
C PHE A 183 -6.09 14.57 -0.09
N LEU A 184 -6.03 13.24 0.02
CA LEU A 184 -4.82 12.49 0.30
C LEU A 184 -3.81 12.54 -0.88
N GLN A 185 -4.28 12.64 -2.12
CA GLN A 185 -3.42 12.93 -3.29
C GLN A 185 -2.79 14.32 -3.19
N GLY A 186 -3.53 15.33 -2.73
CA GLY A 186 -2.96 16.66 -2.46
C GLY A 186 -1.82 16.60 -1.44
N GLN A 187 -2.00 15.88 -0.33
CA GLN A 187 -0.95 15.67 0.68
C GLN A 187 0.28 14.96 0.13
N MET A 188 0.10 14.04 -0.83
CA MET A 188 1.21 13.38 -1.52
C MET A 188 2.09 14.39 -2.26
N ILE A 189 1.48 15.26 -3.06
CA ILE A 189 2.18 16.29 -3.84
C ILE A 189 2.96 17.22 -2.91
N THR A 190 2.33 17.72 -1.85
CA THR A 190 3.00 18.59 -0.87
C THR A 190 4.20 17.91 -0.22
N GLY A 191 4.10 16.62 0.12
CA GLY A 191 5.23 15.87 0.68
C GLY A 191 6.41 15.72 -0.29
N TYR A 192 6.15 15.52 -1.59
CA TYR A 192 7.21 15.56 -2.62
C TYR A 192 7.83 16.95 -2.73
N LEU A 193 7.02 18.00 -2.71
CA LEU A 193 7.50 19.37 -2.78
C LEU A 193 8.47 19.69 -1.63
N ILE A 194 8.13 19.33 -0.39
CA ILE A 194 9.02 19.52 0.78
C ILE A 194 10.36 18.80 0.57
N PHE A 195 10.34 17.57 0.05
CA PHE A 195 11.57 16.82 -0.22
C PHE A 195 12.43 17.47 -1.30
N PHE A 196 11.84 17.93 -2.41
CA PHE A 196 12.58 18.58 -3.49
C PHE A 196 13.13 19.96 -3.09
N VAL A 197 12.36 20.75 -2.34
CA VAL A 197 12.83 22.03 -1.80
C VAL A 197 14.03 21.79 -0.88
N PHE A 198 13.95 20.79 0.00
CA PHE A 198 15.06 20.42 0.86
C PHE A 198 16.31 19.99 0.06
N LEU A 199 16.15 19.15 -0.97
CA LEU A 199 17.24 18.78 -1.88
C LEU A 199 17.88 20.03 -2.53
N GLY A 200 17.06 20.97 -3.01
CA GLY A 200 17.52 22.22 -3.59
C GLY A 200 18.35 23.05 -2.62
N ILE A 201 17.90 23.16 -1.36
CA ILE A 201 18.63 23.87 -0.30
C ILE A 201 19.98 23.19 -0.03
N VAL A 202 20.01 21.86 0.10
CA VAL A 202 21.26 21.13 0.38
C VAL A 202 22.26 21.28 -0.77
N VAL A 203 21.81 21.14 -2.02
CA VAL A 203 22.68 21.35 -3.20
C VAL A 203 23.19 22.79 -3.26
N GLY A 204 22.34 23.77 -2.93
CA GLY A 204 22.73 25.17 -2.83
C GLY A 204 23.80 25.39 -1.75
N LEU A 205 23.58 24.89 -0.53
CA LEU A 205 24.56 24.96 0.54
C LEU A 205 25.87 24.31 0.13
N GLU A 206 25.83 23.16 -0.53
CA GLU A 206 27.05 22.50 -0.93
C GLU A 206 27.83 23.27 -2.00
N LYS A 207 27.16 23.76 -3.05
CA LYS A 207 27.82 24.47 -4.15
C LYS A 207 28.25 25.88 -3.80
N PHE A 208 27.58 26.55 -2.87
CA PHE A 208 27.89 27.92 -2.50
C PHE A 208 28.66 28.02 -1.18
N LEU A 209 28.25 27.30 -0.13
CA LEU A 209 28.84 27.44 1.21
C LEU A 209 30.20 26.75 1.30
N ILE A 210 30.34 25.51 0.81
CA ILE A 210 31.60 24.75 0.94
C ILE A 210 32.77 25.43 0.18
N PRO A 211 32.62 25.85 -1.08
CA PRO A 211 33.67 26.59 -1.77
C PRO A 211 33.98 27.93 -1.10
N SER A 212 32.97 28.66 -0.61
CA SER A 212 33.19 29.94 0.08
C SER A 212 34.01 29.79 1.37
N LEU A 213 33.83 28.68 2.11
CA LEU A 213 34.60 28.40 3.33
C LEU A 213 36.03 27.93 3.05
N THR A 214 36.24 27.20 1.95
CA THR A 214 37.55 26.63 1.59
C THR A 214 38.42 27.59 0.78
N GLN A 215 37.84 28.43 -0.08
CA GLN A 215 38.56 29.34 -0.98
C GLN A 215 38.70 30.77 -0.45
N GLY A 216 38.01 31.11 0.65
CA GLY A 216 37.97 32.47 1.22
C GLY A 216 39.25 32.99 1.89
N GLY A 217 40.39 32.29 1.77
CA GLY A 217 41.69 32.78 2.25
C GLY A 217 41.85 32.89 3.77
N PHE A 218 41.04 32.18 4.55
CA PHE A 218 41.11 32.23 6.02
C PHE A 218 42.35 31.50 6.56
N PRO A 219 43.08 32.08 7.54
CA PRO A 219 44.20 31.39 8.18
C PRO A 219 43.67 30.17 8.97
N GLY A 220 44.20 28.97 8.68
CA GLY A 220 43.72 27.69 9.24
C GLY A 220 43.09 26.72 8.23
N GLN A 221 43.32 26.92 6.93
CA GLN A 221 42.70 26.21 5.79
C GLN A 221 42.69 24.66 5.88
N GLY A 222 43.70 24.04 6.50
CA GLY A 222 43.74 22.57 6.68
C GLY A 222 42.62 22.02 7.59
N ASN A 223 42.19 22.78 8.61
CA ASN A 223 41.04 22.38 9.44
C ASN A 223 39.70 22.64 8.73
N LEU A 224 39.64 23.62 7.82
CA LEU A 224 38.44 23.98 7.07
C LEU A 224 38.08 22.95 6.00
N GLU A 225 39.07 22.32 5.34
CA GLU A 225 38.81 21.23 4.38
C GLU A 225 38.28 19.96 5.07
N LEU A 226 38.81 19.63 6.24
CA LEU A 226 38.29 18.52 7.06
C LEU A 226 36.84 18.77 7.47
N VAL A 227 36.54 19.98 7.97
CA VAL A 227 35.17 20.39 8.33
C VAL A 227 34.23 20.35 7.13
N ALA A 228 34.66 20.81 5.95
CA ALA A 228 33.87 20.72 4.72
C ALA A 228 33.54 19.27 4.33
N SER A 229 34.50 18.35 4.50
CA SER A 229 34.28 16.92 4.24
C SER A 229 33.26 16.30 5.19
N GLU A 230 33.25 16.71 6.47
CA GLU A 230 32.25 16.27 7.44
C GLU A 230 30.85 16.79 7.12
N PHE A 231 30.73 18.06 6.69
CA PHE A 231 29.45 18.61 6.24
C PHE A 231 28.85 17.83 5.06
N LYS A 232 29.67 17.42 4.08
CA LYS A 232 29.20 16.54 2.98
C LYS A 232 28.65 15.21 3.50
N ILE A 233 29.31 14.58 4.47
CA ILE A 233 28.86 13.32 5.08
C ILE A 233 27.53 13.53 5.83
N LEU A 234 27.41 14.63 6.59
CA LEU A 234 26.19 14.97 7.33
C LEU A 234 25.01 15.24 6.38
N PHE A 235 25.20 16.07 5.35
CA PHE A 235 24.17 16.38 4.36
C PHE A 235 23.71 15.12 3.63
N ARG A 236 24.64 14.23 3.26
CA ARG A 236 24.33 12.93 2.68
C ARG A 236 23.42 12.12 3.59
N ASN A 237 23.79 11.97 4.87
CA ASN A 237 23.00 11.21 5.83
C ASN A 237 21.61 11.83 6.04
N LEU A 238 21.52 13.16 6.05
CA LEU A 238 20.26 13.88 6.25
C LEU A 238 19.30 13.71 5.06
N ILE A 239 19.80 13.79 3.82
CA ILE A 239 19.02 13.50 2.61
C ILE A 239 18.43 12.08 2.67
N LEU A 240 19.24 11.10 3.07
CA LEU A 240 18.81 9.69 3.11
C LEU A 240 17.77 9.42 4.18
N ILE A 241 17.99 9.95 5.39
CA ILE A 241 17.04 9.85 6.50
C ILE A 241 15.73 10.53 6.06
N GLN A 242 15.80 11.74 5.53
CA GLN A 242 14.61 12.46 5.09
C GLN A 242 13.88 11.74 3.96
N ALA A 243 14.57 11.27 2.92
CA ALA A 243 13.96 10.51 1.83
C ALA A 243 13.27 9.23 2.32
N GLY A 244 13.89 8.55 3.29
CA GLY A 244 13.33 7.43 4.03
C GLY A 244 11.99 7.77 4.68
N PHE A 245 12.03 8.65 5.67
CA PHE A 245 10.88 8.97 6.49
C PHE A 245 9.80 9.77 5.74
N ALA A 246 10.19 10.72 4.89
CA ALA A 246 9.25 11.50 4.09
C ALA A 246 8.46 10.60 3.12
N GLY A 247 9.12 9.65 2.45
CA GLY A 247 8.41 8.72 1.58
C GLY A 247 7.46 7.78 2.33
N LEU A 248 7.86 7.29 3.52
CA LEU A 248 6.98 6.50 4.38
C LEU A 248 5.76 7.31 4.85
N MET A 249 5.98 8.55 5.26
CA MET A 249 4.93 9.49 5.69
C MET A 249 3.97 9.76 4.53
N VAL A 250 4.50 10.12 3.36
CA VAL A 250 3.74 10.41 2.14
C VAL A 250 2.87 9.22 1.74
N GLY A 251 3.35 7.98 1.79
CA GLY A 251 2.49 6.84 1.47
C GLY A 251 1.50 6.46 2.56
N LYS A 252 1.84 6.65 3.84
CA LYS A 252 0.87 6.45 4.93
C LYS A 252 -0.28 7.45 4.82
N MET A 253 0.02 8.70 4.46
CA MET A 253 -0.98 9.73 4.25
C MET A 253 -1.78 9.46 2.97
N SER A 254 -1.12 9.27 1.82
CA SER A 254 -1.79 9.13 0.51
C SER A 254 -2.65 7.86 0.37
N GLU A 255 -2.14 6.71 0.82
CA GLU A 255 -2.77 5.40 0.59
C GLU A 255 -3.31 4.76 1.88
N GLY A 256 -3.14 5.43 3.03
CA GLY A 256 -3.67 5.00 4.33
C GLY A 256 -2.86 3.87 5.00
N ALA A 257 -1.78 3.40 4.38
CA ALA A 257 -0.96 2.31 4.90
C ALA A 257 0.53 2.62 4.74
N ILE A 258 1.33 2.33 5.78
CA ILE A 258 2.79 2.51 5.75
C ILE A 258 3.43 1.66 4.64
N ILE A 259 2.85 0.50 4.33
CA ILE A 259 3.34 -0.39 3.27
C ILE A 259 3.37 0.31 1.90
N ALA A 260 2.43 1.22 1.64
CA ALA A 260 2.38 2.01 0.43
C ALA A 260 3.41 3.15 0.41
N GLY A 261 3.91 3.56 1.57
CA GLY A 261 5.01 4.52 1.68
C GLY A 261 6.35 3.99 1.20
N ILE A 262 6.49 2.68 1.10
CA ILE A 262 7.78 2.11 0.72
C ILE A 262 8.10 2.42 -0.74
N LYS A 263 7.12 2.40 -1.66
CA LYS A 263 7.37 2.81 -3.06
C LYS A 263 7.78 4.28 -3.18
N HIS A 264 7.17 5.15 -2.37
CA HIS A 264 7.47 6.58 -2.35
C HIS A 264 8.85 6.85 -1.75
N SER A 265 9.18 6.14 -0.67
CA SER A 265 10.50 6.18 -0.02
C SER A 265 11.59 5.77 -0.99
N LEU A 266 11.37 4.73 -1.81
CA LEU A 266 12.35 4.33 -2.82
C LEU A 266 12.55 5.37 -3.91
N ILE A 267 11.46 5.95 -4.41
CA ILE A 267 11.55 7.00 -5.43
C ILE A 267 12.33 8.19 -4.86
N MET A 268 12.01 8.63 -3.64
CA MET A 268 12.74 9.74 -3.00
C MET A 268 14.20 9.39 -2.72
N ILE A 269 14.48 8.19 -2.23
CA ILE A 269 15.85 7.78 -1.90
C ILE A 269 16.68 7.62 -3.18
N THR A 270 16.13 7.05 -4.25
CA THR A 270 16.84 6.94 -5.54
C THR A 270 17.14 8.32 -6.12
N ILE A 271 16.18 9.25 -6.08
CA ILE A 271 16.41 10.64 -6.49
C ILE A 271 17.47 11.30 -5.61
N GLY A 272 17.37 11.15 -4.28
CA GLY A 272 18.35 11.69 -3.33
C GLY A 272 19.74 11.15 -3.58
N MET A 273 19.88 9.86 -3.86
CA MET A 273 21.15 9.22 -4.20
C MET A 273 21.71 9.69 -5.54
N LEU A 274 20.87 9.91 -6.56
CA LEU A 274 21.31 10.50 -7.83
C LEU A 274 21.82 11.93 -7.63
N VAL A 275 21.13 12.73 -6.82
CA VAL A 275 21.57 14.09 -6.48
C VAL A 275 22.88 14.05 -5.71
N ILE A 276 23.04 13.17 -4.72
CA ILE A 276 24.30 12.98 -4.00
C ILE A 276 25.42 12.57 -4.96
N PHE A 277 25.15 11.70 -5.93
CA PHE A 277 26.17 11.27 -6.89
C PHE A 277 26.61 12.39 -7.84
N LEU A 278 25.67 13.25 -8.26
CA LEU A 278 25.92 14.33 -9.23
C LEU A 278 26.42 15.63 -8.59
N ALA A 279 25.99 15.93 -7.36
CA ALA A 279 26.25 17.21 -6.70
C ALA A 279 27.31 17.12 -5.59
N LEU A 280 27.35 16.02 -4.82
CA LEU A 280 28.28 15.81 -3.71
C LEU A 280 29.61 15.19 -4.11
#